data_AF-A0A924DR28-F1
#
_entry.id   AF-A0A924DR28-F1
#
_cell.length_a   1.000
_cell.length_b   1.000
_cell.length_c   1.000
_cell.angle_alpha   90.00
_cell.angle_beta   90.00
_cell.angle_gamma   90.00
#
_symmetry.space_group_name_H-M   'P 1'
#
loop_
_entity.id
_entity.type
_entity.pdbx_description
1 polymer ?
#
loop_
_entity_poly.entity_id
_entity_poly.type
_entity_poly.pdbx_seq_one_letter_code
_entity_poly.pdbx_strand_id
1 'polypeptide(L)'
;MKIKISENTQRMLMLLKLDARRLFERIKYRAPEYMYDFSLKRSRDHFPEIFTNRYDTVEIVDLMLCGQEVIVGLDQFYSKVDEMRWYLNHTQDMPNRVEDKIHGHIRELERFFETLNLYIDVEMGLITEQQQTPHETDN
;
A
#
# COMPACT_ATOMS: atom_id res chain seq x y z
N MET A 1 -7.92 -19.48 -20.06
CA MET A 1 -8.91 -20.13 -19.17
C MET A 1 -9.32 -19.08 -18.15
N LYS A 2 -10.55 -18.54 -18.19
CA LYS A 2 -10.97 -17.52 -17.21
C LYS A 2 -11.11 -18.19 -15.86
N ILE A 3 -10.13 -18.01 -14.98
CA ILE A 3 -10.22 -18.48 -13.60
C ILE A 3 -11.36 -17.68 -12.97
N LYS A 4 -12.47 -18.37 -12.67
CA LYS A 4 -13.62 -17.75 -12.04
C LYS A 4 -13.28 -17.69 -10.54
N ILE A 5 -12.67 -16.57 -10.12
CA ILE A 5 -12.43 -16.31 -8.70
C ILE A 5 -13.75 -16.41 -7.92
N SER A 6 -13.67 -16.93 -6.69
CA SER A 6 -14.86 -17.01 -5.85
C SER A 6 -15.34 -15.60 -5.49
N GLU A 7 -16.64 -15.44 -5.27
CA GLU A 7 -17.22 -14.16 -4.84
C GLU A 7 -16.60 -13.67 -3.52
N ASN A 8 -16.27 -14.61 -2.62
CA ASN A 8 -15.60 -14.30 -1.36
C ASN A 8 -14.18 -13.80 -1.57
N THR A 9 -13.41 -14.44 -2.46
CA THR A 9 -12.06 -13.98 -2.85
C THR A 9 -12.13 -12.57 -3.44
N GLN A 10 -13.08 -12.32 -4.34
CA GLN A 10 -13.25 -11.01 -4.97
C GLN A 10 -13.58 -9.91 -3.94
N ARG A 11 -14.48 -10.20 -2.99
CA ARG A 11 -14.79 -9.28 -1.87
C ARG A 11 -13.58 -9.01 -0.99
N MET A 12 -12.81 -10.05 -0.66
CA MET A 12 -11.59 -9.92 0.14
C MET A 12 -10.55 -9.05 -0.57
N LEU A 13 -10.26 -9.32 -1.85
CA LEU A 13 -9.35 -8.52 -2.68
C LEU A 13 -9.77 -7.04 -2.71
N MET A 14 -11.07 -6.77 -2.85
CA MET A 14 -11.61 -5.41 -2.79
C MET A 14 -11.40 -4.76 -1.42
N LEU A 15 -11.62 -5.50 -0.32
CA LEU A 15 -11.40 -4.99 1.03
C LEU A 15 -9.92 -4.66 1.28
N LEU A 16 -9.00 -5.52 0.85
CA LEU A 16 -7.56 -5.30 0.94
C LEU A 16 -7.13 -4.08 0.14
N LYS A 17 -7.66 -3.92 -1.09
CA LYS A 17 -7.42 -2.73 -1.93
C LYS A 17 -7.88 -1.44 -1.26
N LEU A 18 -9.08 -1.45 -0.68
CA LEU A 18 -9.62 -0.29 0.04
C LEU A 18 -8.83 0.05 1.30
N ASP A 19 -8.36 -0.97 2.03
CA ASP A 19 -7.52 -0.77 3.22
C ASP A 19 -6.18 -0.14 2.84
N ALA A 20 -5.47 -0.73 1.88
CA ALA A 20 -4.19 -0.22 1.38
C ALA A 20 -4.33 1.23 0.88
N ARG A 21 -5.40 1.53 0.15
CA ARG A 21 -5.69 2.90 -0.31
C ARG A 21 -5.85 3.88 0.84
N ARG A 22 -6.71 3.56 1.82
CA ARG A 22 -6.96 4.46 2.96
C ARG A 22 -5.71 4.68 3.81
N LEU A 23 -4.92 3.62 4.00
CA LEU A 23 -3.66 3.69 4.71
C LEU A 23 -2.65 4.58 3.97
N PHE A 24 -2.48 4.36 2.65
CA PHE A 24 -1.62 5.18 1.81
C PHE A 24 -2.03 6.65 1.82
N GLU A 25 -3.32 6.95 1.59
CA GLU A 25 -3.85 8.31 1.61
C GLU A 25 -3.60 8.99 2.96
N ARG A 26 -3.79 8.27 4.07
CA ARG A 26 -3.54 8.79 5.42
C ARG A 26 -2.05 9.08 5.66
N ILE A 27 -1.16 8.18 5.25
CA ILE A 27 0.29 8.37 5.39
C ILE A 27 0.78 9.53 4.52
N LYS A 28 0.34 9.60 3.26
CA LYS A 28 0.79 10.60 2.29
C LYS A 28 0.24 11.99 2.57
N TYR A 29 -1.08 12.12 2.70
CA TYR A 29 -1.71 13.44 2.75
C TYR A 29 -1.69 14.06 4.14
N ARG A 30 -1.61 13.27 5.21
CA ARG A 30 -1.44 13.81 6.57
C ARG A 30 0.03 14.02 6.97
N ALA A 31 0.98 13.77 6.08
CA ALA A 31 2.40 13.94 6.35
C ALA A 31 2.79 15.31 6.91
N PRO A 32 2.31 16.43 6.33
CA PRO A 32 2.62 17.75 6.88
C PRO A 32 2.12 17.92 8.32
N GLU A 33 0.95 17.37 8.65
CA GLU A 33 0.32 17.49 9.98
C GLU A 33 1.09 16.70 11.04
N TYR A 34 1.32 15.40 10.79
CA TYR A 34 1.98 14.56 11.79
C TYR A 34 3.48 14.86 11.91
N MET A 35 4.12 15.42 10.88
CA MET A 35 5.51 15.90 10.95
C MET A 35 5.60 17.23 11.70
N TYR A 36 4.63 18.13 11.52
CA TYR A 36 4.54 19.34 12.34
C TYR A 36 4.40 18.99 13.82
N ASP A 37 3.48 18.09 14.18
CA ASP A 37 3.30 17.64 15.57
C ASP A 37 4.56 16.97 16.15
N PHE A 38 5.22 16.12 15.35
CA PHE A 38 6.50 15.50 15.74
C PHE A 38 7.59 16.55 16.00
N SER A 39 7.71 17.56 15.14
CA SER A 39 8.72 18.61 15.28
C SER A 39 8.49 19.49 16.51
N LEU A 40 7.23 19.89 16.75
CA LEU A 40 6.87 20.87 17.77
C LEU A 40 6.78 20.23 19.16
N LYS A 41 6.09 19.10 19.27
CA LYS A 41 5.79 18.45 20.56
C LYS A 41 6.82 17.37 20.91
N ARG A 42 7.64 16.93 19.95
CA ARG A 42 8.53 15.75 20.07
C ARG A 42 7.80 14.48 20.56
N SER A 43 6.48 14.46 20.47
CA SER A 43 5.64 13.31 20.81
C SER A 43 5.60 12.35 19.63
N ARG A 44 5.41 11.07 19.96
CA ARG A 44 5.23 9.96 19.01
C ARG A 44 3.85 9.33 19.14
N ASP A 45 3.01 9.85 20.03
CA ASP A 45 1.76 9.23 20.47
C ASP A 45 0.71 9.18 19.36
N HIS A 46 0.84 10.06 18.35
CA HIS A 46 -0.05 10.15 17.20
C HIS A 46 0.29 9.17 16.08
N PHE A 47 1.50 8.60 16.04
CA PHE A 47 1.91 7.70 14.95
C PHE A 47 1.07 6.41 14.87
N PRO A 48 0.71 5.72 15.97
CA PRO A 48 -0.10 4.50 15.88
C PRO A 48 -1.39 4.68 15.08
N GLU A 49 -2.08 5.81 15.22
CA GLU A 49 -3.32 6.10 14.49
C GLU A 49 -3.08 6.24 12.97
N ILE A 50 -1.91 6.78 12.57
CA ILE A 50 -1.53 6.94 11.17
C ILE A 50 -1.27 5.60 10.49
N PHE A 51 -0.65 4.64 11.20
CA PHE A 51 -0.24 3.36 10.62
C PHE A 51 -1.22 2.20 10.84
N THR A 52 -2.35 2.46 11.50
CA THR A 52 -3.38 1.43 11.76
C THR A 52 -3.98 0.90 10.46
N ASN A 53 -3.95 -0.42 10.27
CA ASN A 53 -4.45 -1.08 9.06
C ASN A 53 -5.22 -2.36 9.43
N ARG A 54 -5.95 -2.95 8.47
CA ARG A 54 -6.72 -4.17 8.68
C ARG A 54 -5.97 -5.42 8.25
N TYR A 55 -4.90 -5.29 7.47
CA TYR A 55 -4.08 -6.41 7.02
C TYR A 55 -3.46 -7.17 8.20
N ASP A 56 -3.05 -6.47 9.26
CA ASP A 56 -2.50 -7.06 10.49
C ASP A 56 -3.47 -8.02 11.21
N THR A 57 -4.77 -7.95 10.88
CA THR A 57 -5.82 -8.80 11.47
C THR A 57 -6.36 -9.85 10.49
N VAL A 58 -5.76 -9.98 9.30
CA VAL A 58 -6.17 -10.99 8.31
C VAL A 58 -5.48 -12.31 8.62
N GLU A 59 -6.25 -13.40 8.63
CA GLU A 59 -5.71 -14.73 8.88
C GLU A 59 -4.98 -15.27 7.64
N ILE A 60 -3.93 -16.08 7.86
CA ILE A 60 -3.16 -16.70 6.76
C ILE A 60 -4.06 -17.53 5.85
N VAL A 61 -5.06 -18.21 6.40
CA VAL A 61 -6.01 -19.04 5.63
C VAL A 61 -6.81 -18.23 4.61
N ASP A 62 -7.09 -16.95 4.91
CA ASP A 62 -7.77 -16.05 3.98
C ASP A 62 -6.81 -15.58 2.90
N LEU A 63 -5.56 -15.24 3.26
CA LEU A 63 -4.52 -14.83 2.30
C LEU A 63 -4.14 -15.93 1.31
N MET A 64 -4.30 -17.21 1.68
CA MET A 64 -4.07 -18.34 0.77
C MET A 64 -5.00 -18.35 -0.44
N LEU A 65 -6.10 -17.58 -0.41
CA LEU A 65 -7.01 -17.44 -1.54
C LEU A 65 -6.52 -16.43 -2.59
N CYS A 66 -5.54 -15.59 -2.26
CA CYS A 66 -4.93 -14.63 -3.17
C CYS A 66 -3.93 -15.32 -4.12
N GLY A 67 -3.77 -14.77 -5.31
CA GLY A 67 -2.68 -15.09 -6.21
C GLY A 67 -1.31 -14.72 -5.60
N GLN A 68 -0.27 -15.42 -6.06
CA GLN A 68 1.10 -15.23 -5.55
C GLN A 68 1.59 -13.78 -5.72
N GLU A 69 1.26 -13.14 -6.85
CA GLU A 69 1.63 -11.75 -7.13
C GLU A 69 0.96 -10.79 -6.14
N VAL A 70 -0.33 -11.00 -5.84
CA VAL A 70 -1.03 -10.20 -4.82
C VAL A 70 -0.43 -10.42 -3.45
N ILE A 71 -0.10 -11.65 -3.05
CA ILE A 71 0.56 -11.93 -1.76
C ILE A 71 1.89 -11.17 -1.65
N VAL A 72 2.72 -11.20 -2.70
CA VAL A 72 3.99 -10.47 -2.73
C VAL A 72 3.76 -8.95 -2.68
N GLY A 73 2.77 -8.44 -3.42
CA GLY A 73 2.44 -7.02 -3.41
C GLY A 73 1.93 -6.54 -2.04
N LEU A 74 1.14 -7.37 -1.34
CA LEU A 74 0.68 -7.10 0.02
C LEU A 74 1.87 -7.04 0.97
N ASP A 75 2.74 -8.05 0.94
CA ASP A 75 3.92 -8.11 1.79
C ASP A 75 4.84 -6.90 1.59
N GLN A 76 5.14 -6.52 0.34
CA GLN A 76 5.97 -5.36 0.03
C GLN A 76 5.36 -4.05 0.55
N PHE A 77 4.05 -3.85 0.32
CA PHE A 77 3.38 -2.64 0.75
C PHE A 77 3.30 -2.54 2.28
N TYR A 78 2.82 -3.57 2.97
CA TYR A 78 2.63 -3.55 4.42
C TYR A 78 3.96 -3.63 5.19
N SER A 79 4.98 -4.33 4.67
CA SER A 79 6.33 -4.27 5.23
C SER A 79 6.91 -2.86 5.15
N LYS A 80 6.65 -2.12 4.06
CA LYS A 80 7.09 -0.73 3.95
C LYS A 80 6.39 0.19 4.95
N VAL A 81 5.10 -0.03 5.17
CA VAL A 81 4.34 0.67 6.22
C VAL A 81 4.93 0.41 7.59
N ASP A 82 5.26 -0.85 7.91
CA ASP A 82 5.85 -1.21 9.19
C ASP A 82 7.26 -0.61 9.36
N GLU A 83 8.09 -0.63 8.32
CA GLU A 83 9.40 0.02 8.31
C GLU A 83 9.28 1.52 8.64
N MET A 84 8.33 2.22 8.02
CA MET A 84 8.05 3.63 8.31
C MET A 84 7.60 3.85 9.75
N ARG A 85 6.66 3.01 10.23
CA ARG A 85 6.17 3.06 11.61
C ARG A 85 7.31 2.85 12.59
N TRP A 86 8.15 1.84 12.37
CA TRP A 86 9.30 1.53 13.21
C TRP A 86 10.28 2.69 13.26
N TYR A 87 10.63 3.24 12.09
CA TYR A 87 11.54 4.38 11.97
C TYR A 87 11.04 5.59 12.77
N LEU A 88 9.77 5.99 12.60
CA LEU A 88 9.22 7.15 13.30
C LEU A 88 9.16 6.99 14.82
N ASN A 89 8.91 5.76 15.29
CA ASN A 89 8.86 5.49 16.73
C ASN A 89 10.25 5.47 17.39
N HIS A 90 11.31 5.13 16.65
CA HIS A 90 12.63 4.89 17.24
C HIS A 90 13.71 5.88 16.81
N THR A 91 13.46 6.69 15.77
CA THR A 91 14.47 7.62 15.26
C THR A 91 14.84 8.68 16.29
N GLN A 92 16.13 9.02 16.30
CA GLN A 92 16.72 10.14 17.02
C GLN A 92 17.20 11.24 16.05
N ASP A 93 16.89 11.11 14.77
CA ASP A 93 17.25 12.09 13.75
C ASP A 93 16.56 13.44 14.00
N MET A 94 17.19 14.52 13.54
CA MET A 94 16.63 15.87 13.60
C MET A 94 15.36 15.96 12.73
N PRO A 95 14.35 16.77 13.10
CA PRO A 95 13.06 16.83 12.40
C PRO A 95 13.16 16.98 10.88
N ASN A 96 14.00 17.89 10.38
CA ASN A 96 14.18 18.09 8.94
C ASN A 96 14.66 16.81 8.23
N ARG A 97 15.56 16.05 8.87
CA ARG A 97 16.07 14.79 8.31
C ARG A 97 15.01 13.68 8.34
N VAL A 98 14.15 13.69 9.37
CA VAL A 98 13.01 12.78 9.45
C VAL A 98 12.02 13.09 8.33
N GLU A 99 11.69 14.35 8.12
CA GLU A 99 10.80 14.81 7.05
C GLU A 99 11.31 14.41 5.66
N ASP A 100 12.60 14.67 5.36
CA ASP A 100 13.23 14.25 4.09
C ASP A 100 13.13 12.73 3.87
N LYS A 101 13.43 11.94 4.91
CA LYS A 101 13.31 10.47 4.84
C LYS A 101 11.87 10.02 4.64
N ILE A 102 10.90 10.64 5.32
CA ILE A 102 9.49 10.32 5.17
C ILE A 102 9.01 10.61 3.75
N HIS A 103 9.45 11.71 3.14
CA HIS A 103 9.18 11.95 1.72
C HIS A 103 9.75 10.86 0.81
N GLY A 104 10.97 10.38 1.09
CA GLY A 104 11.55 9.23 0.39
C GLY A 104 10.71 7.97 0.55
N HIS A 105 10.35 7.64 1.79
CA HIS A 105 9.52 6.47 2.10
C HIS A 105 8.13 6.55 1.46
N ILE A 106 7.48 7.72 1.43
CA ILE A 106 6.18 7.92 0.78
C ILE A 106 6.27 7.63 -0.73
N ARG A 107 7.34 8.07 -1.40
CA ARG A 107 7.54 7.78 -2.83
C ARG A 107 7.72 6.29 -3.10
N GLU A 108 8.45 5.59 -2.24
CA GLU A 108 8.60 4.13 -2.34
C GLU A 108 7.28 3.41 -2.05
N LEU A 109 6.56 3.83 -1.01
CA LEU A 109 5.25 3.30 -0.65
C LEU A 109 4.23 3.50 -1.79
N GLU A 110 4.26 4.65 -2.47
CA GLU A 110 3.41 4.92 -3.63
C GLU A 110 3.65 3.92 -4.75
N ARG A 111 4.92 3.58 -5.04
CA ARG A 111 5.24 2.56 -6.05
C ARG A 111 4.73 1.17 -5.66
N PHE A 112 4.87 0.77 -4.39
CA PHE A 112 4.33 -0.49 -3.91
C PHE A 112 2.80 -0.50 -3.94
N PHE A 113 2.16 0.62 -3.60
CA PHE A 113 0.70 0.77 -3.69
C PHE A 113 0.19 0.63 -5.12
N GLU A 114 0.83 1.29 -6.09
CA GLU A 114 0.49 1.17 -7.51
C GLU A 114 0.65 -0.27 -8.02
N THR A 115 1.76 -0.92 -7.64
CA THR A 115 2.04 -2.32 -8.01
C THR A 115 1.01 -3.28 -7.41
N LEU A 116 0.68 -3.12 -6.13
CA LEU A 116 -0.36 -3.91 -5.47
C LEU A 116 -1.72 -3.73 -6.14
N ASN A 117 -2.10 -2.50 -6.47
CA ASN A 117 -3.37 -2.23 -7.18
C ASN A 117 -3.42 -2.94 -8.53
N LEU A 118 -2.32 -2.93 -9.28
CA LEU A 118 -2.23 -3.63 -10.56
C LEU A 118 -2.45 -5.13 -10.38
N TYR A 119 -1.76 -5.77 -9.43
CA TYR A 119 -1.92 -7.21 -9.18
C TYR A 119 -3.35 -7.56 -8.77
N ILE A 120 -3.96 -6.78 -7.87
CA ILE A 120 -5.34 -7.00 -7.46
C ILE A 120 -6.30 -6.82 -8.65
N ASP A 121 -6.09 -5.80 -9.49
CA ASP A 121 -6.96 -5.53 -10.64
C ASP A 121 -6.86 -6.61 -11.73
N VAL A 122 -5.67 -7.14 -11.96
CA VAL A 122 -5.44 -8.29 -12.84
C VAL A 122 -6.14 -9.53 -12.27
N GLU A 123 -5.96 -9.82 -10.98
CA GLU A 123 -6.58 -10.98 -10.33
C GLU A 123 -8.11 -10.91 -10.31
N MET A 124 -8.67 -9.71 -10.12
CA MET A 124 -10.11 -9.45 -10.23
C MET A 124 -10.63 -9.45 -11.67
N GLY A 125 -9.76 -9.53 -12.68
CA GLY A 125 -10.11 -9.49 -14.09
C GLY A 125 -10.63 -8.12 -14.57
N LEU A 126 -10.29 -7.04 -13.85
CA LEU A 126 -10.65 -5.67 -14.22
C LEU A 126 -9.72 -5.12 -15.31
N ILE A 127 -8.49 -5.63 -15.39
CA ILE A 127 -7.55 -5.34 -16.47
C ILE A 127 -7.46 -6.61 -17.33
N THR A 128 -8.02 -6.53 -18.54
CA THR A 128 -7.86 -7.59 -19.55
C THR A 128 -6.71 -7.17 -20.47
N GLU A 129 -5.77 -8.08 -20.75
CA GLU A 129 -4.66 -7.87 -21.72
C GLU A 129 -5.17 -7.62 -23.15
N GLN A 130 -5.79 -6.47 -23.40
CA GLN A 130 -6.30 -6.07 -24.71
C GLN A 130 -5.97 -4.61 -25.00
N GLN A 131 -4.68 -4.28 -25.09
CA GLN A 131 -4.18 -3.13 -25.88
C GLN A 131 -2.79 -3.44 -26.45
N GLN A 132 -2.70 -4.47 -27.31
CA GLN A 132 -1.64 -4.57 -28.32
C GLN A 132 -2.26 -5.03 -29.65
N THR A 133 -3.06 -4.16 -30.25
CA THR A 133 -3.23 -4.14 -31.71
C THR A 133 -2.39 -2.99 -32.24
N PRO A 134 -1.23 -3.23 -32.85
CA PRO A 134 -0.67 -2.27 -33.79
C PRO A 134 -1.64 -2.21 -34.96
N HIS A 135 -2.35 -1.09 -35.10
CA HIS A 135 -3.14 -0.81 -36.30
C HIS A 135 -2.14 -0.65 -37.46
N GLU A 136 -2.26 -1.50 -38.46
CA GLU A 136 -1.65 -1.35 -39.78
C GLU A 136 -2.03 0.00 -40.41
N THR A 137 -1.05 0.65 -41.05
CA THR A 137 -1.03 1.41 -42.34
C THR A 137 0.17 2.37 -42.27
N ASP A 138 1.15 2.34 -43.17
CA ASP A 138 0.99 2.73 -44.57
C ASP A 138 1.84 1.89 -45.54
N ASN A 139 1.22 1.59 -46.69
CA ASN A 139 1.84 1.14 -47.94
C ASN A 139 2.59 2.28 -48.62
#